data_AF-A0A2Z6QX01-F1
#
_entry.id   AF-A0A2Z6QX01-F1
#
_cell.length_a   1.000
_cell.length_b   1.000
_cell.length_c   1.000
_cell.angle_alpha   90.00
_cell.angle_beta   90.00
_cell.angle_gamma   90.00
#
_symmetry.space_group_name_H-M   'P 1'
#
loop_
_entity.id
_entity.type
_entity.pdbx_description
1 polymer ?
#
loop_
_entity_poly.entity_id
_entity_poly.type
_entity_poly.pdbx_seq_one_letter_code
_entity_poly.pdbx_strand_id
1 'polypeptide(L)'
;MIYFPIFNLFNKIQNCFQENLQIPLSNNKIEPPSSLHSYSTFLTILPTECVQKIIQYLLEEKQGLYSCLLINRYWFKIVIPYLWRQPFELCSPKNRLKLFKTYLLCFDQIELESLTIRMVDALHTFNLYPKKRNPLYNYFIFLRKVSSREIEDIISPIYNELGINKKSKLNQEFRIEIPKFNKLILHHIFKYSKNLNLFDLDHWMKGDIMTINDHDHDIIKNSELPGLIGINKFKIKNIGVIIGGKSELFQFISTYCKNITCIEISLFSLDYSKINIEKIITDLIKLQNRLYEFKISHVNRNHDINPIMESLYSYQGKYLKTLSFTFVRFTEYSLNLLIRLERLKDLSLIFCVNITKNILNQNIIRLERLQISCVPSFHNMLLDILNVYGGTLRVLDLNIHFKPFHKKIKALCPNIIELNINSSY
;
A
#
# COMPACT_ATOMS: atom_id res chain seq x y z
N MET A 1 -18.02 10.83 -28.86
CA MET A 1 -18.87 9.68 -28.46
C MET A 1 -17.98 8.44 -28.44
N ILE A 2 -17.56 7.99 -27.25
CA ILE A 2 -16.78 6.76 -27.11
C ILE A 2 -17.80 5.69 -26.71
N TYR A 3 -18.07 4.74 -27.61
CA TYR A 3 -18.88 3.57 -27.34
C TYR A 3 -18.32 2.85 -26.10
N PHE A 4 -19.14 2.70 -25.06
CA PHE A 4 -18.77 1.98 -23.84
C PHE A 4 -18.41 0.51 -24.19
N PRO A 5 -17.20 0.02 -23.87
CA PRO A 5 -16.79 -1.37 -24.08
C PRO A 5 -17.74 -2.39 -23.44
N ILE A 6 -18.44 -1.96 -22.39
CA ILE A 6 -19.39 -2.76 -21.63
C ILE A 6 -20.65 -3.11 -22.43
N PHE A 7 -21.15 -2.24 -23.31
CA PHE A 7 -22.28 -2.60 -24.18
C PHE A 7 -21.89 -3.72 -25.14
N ASN A 8 -20.67 -3.68 -25.68
CA ASN A 8 -20.15 -4.76 -26.52
C ASN A 8 -19.92 -6.06 -25.73
N LEU A 9 -19.50 -5.97 -24.46
CA LEU A 9 -19.35 -7.14 -23.59
C LEU A 9 -20.72 -7.78 -23.27
N PHE A 10 -21.72 -6.98 -22.90
CA PHE A 10 -23.07 -7.48 -22.64
C PHE A 10 -23.74 -8.04 -23.91
N ASN A 11 -23.56 -7.39 -25.06
CA ASN A 11 -24.04 -7.92 -26.34
C ASN A 11 -23.34 -9.25 -26.70
N LYS A 12 -22.02 -9.38 -26.46
CA LYS A 12 -21.30 -10.64 -26.67
C LYS A 12 -21.75 -11.75 -25.72
N ILE A 13 -21.93 -11.43 -24.44
CA ILE A 13 -22.44 -12.40 -23.46
C ILE A 13 -23.86 -12.84 -23.84
N GLN A 14 -24.70 -11.90 -24.28
CA GLN A 14 -26.06 -12.18 -24.74
C GLN A 14 -26.09 -13.08 -25.99
N ASN A 15 -25.23 -12.81 -26.97
CA ASN A 15 -25.09 -13.67 -28.15
C ASN A 15 -24.64 -15.09 -27.76
N CYS A 16 -23.70 -15.21 -26.82
CA CYS A 16 -23.27 -16.53 -26.31
C CYS A 16 -24.37 -17.27 -25.54
N PHE A 17 -25.28 -16.59 -24.84
CA PHE A 17 -26.43 -17.25 -24.20
C PHE A 17 -27.51 -17.64 -25.21
N GLN A 18 -27.71 -16.84 -26.27
CA GLN A 18 -28.65 -17.17 -27.36
C GLN A 18 -28.16 -18.33 -28.22
N GLU A 19 -26.85 -18.45 -28.47
CA GLU A 19 -26.27 -19.56 -29.24
C GLU A 19 -26.31 -20.90 -28.47
N ASN A 20 -26.26 -20.87 -27.13
CA ASN A 20 -26.19 -22.08 -26.30
C ASN A 20 -27.55 -22.57 -25.75
N LEU A 21 -28.62 -21.78 -25.90
CA LEU A 21 -29.99 -22.19 -25.60
C LEU A 21 -30.75 -22.31 -26.93
N GLN A 22 -30.63 -23.45 -27.60
CA GLN A 22 -31.52 -23.80 -28.71
C GLN A 22 -32.95 -23.97 -28.18
N ILE A 23 -33.69 -22.86 -28.09
CA ILE A 23 -35.14 -22.89 -27.92
C ILE A 23 -35.73 -22.95 -29.33
N PRO A 24 -36.49 -23.99 -29.69
CA PRO A 24 -37.07 -24.09 -31.02
C PRO A 24 -38.17 -23.02 -31.16
N LEU A 25 -38.01 -22.15 -32.15
CA LEU A 25 -39.03 -21.20 -32.59
C LEU A 25 -40.20 -21.99 -33.19
N SER A 26 -41.31 -22.11 -32.46
CA SER A 26 -42.60 -22.40 -33.08
C SER A 26 -43.18 -21.09 -33.62
N ASN A 27 -43.39 -21.08 -34.94
CA ASN A 27 -44.03 -20.01 -35.69
C ASN A 27 -45.32 -19.55 -35.02
N ASN A 28 -45.39 -18.28 -34.60
CA ASN A 28 -46.55 -17.45 -34.85
C ASN A 28 -46.22 -15.95 -34.75
N LYS A 29 -47.01 -15.20 -35.51
CA LYS A 29 -46.81 -13.84 -36.00
C LYS A 29 -46.42 -12.79 -34.95
N ILE A 30 -45.62 -11.86 -35.48
CA ILE A 30 -45.03 -10.65 -34.89
C ILE A 30 -46.09 -9.72 -34.28
N GLU A 31 -45.94 -9.42 -33.00
CA GLU A 31 -46.24 -8.10 -32.43
C GLU A 31 -45.01 -7.64 -31.61
N PRO A 32 -44.63 -6.36 -31.62
CA PRO A 32 -43.44 -5.91 -30.93
C PRO A 32 -43.68 -5.99 -29.41
N PRO A 33 -42.87 -6.71 -28.63
CA PRO A 33 -43.02 -6.66 -27.20
C PRO A 33 -42.63 -5.25 -26.75
N SER A 34 -43.53 -4.62 -26.00
CA SER A 34 -43.28 -3.45 -25.16
C SER A 34 -42.21 -3.79 -24.12
N SER A 35 -40.94 -3.87 -24.52
CA SER A 35 -39.84 -4.30 -23.68
C SER A 35 -38.97 -3.12 -23.27
N LEU A 36 -39.35 -2.46 -22.18
CA LEU A 36 -38.36 -1.96 -21.22
C LEU A 36 -38.40 -2.79 -19.94
N HIS A 37 -39.52 -3.48 -19.67
CA HIS A 37 -39.68 -4.34 -18.50
C HIS A 37 -39.04 -5.74 -18.63
N SER A 38 -38.99 -6.35 -19.82
CA SER A 38 -38.39 -7.68 -19.97
C SER A 38 -36.86 -7.68 -20.00
N TYR A 39 -36.21 -6.56 -20.33
CA TYR A 39 -34.75 -6.42 -20.25
C TYR A 39 -34.26 -6.28 -18.79
N SER A 40 -35.12 -5.77 -17.91
CA SER A 40 -34.85 -5.64 -16.46
C SER A 40 -34.79 -6.98 -15.74
N THR A 41 -35.51 -8.00 -16.21
CA THR A 41 -35.63 -9.31 -15.55
C THR A 41 -34.53 -10.30 -15.94
N PHE A 42 -33.77 -10.04 -17.02
CA PHE A 42 -32.63 -10.88 -17.42
C PHE A 42 -31.28 -10.42 -16.82
N LEU A 43 -31.17 -9.19 -16.31
CA LEU A 43 -29.94 -8.73 -15.63
C LEU A 43 -29.80 -9.24 -14.19
N THR A 44 -30.76 -10.04 -13.72
CA THR A 44 -30.70 -10.87 -12.51
C THR A 44 -30.03 -12.24 -12.73
N ILE A 45 -29.44 -12.52 -13.90
CA ILE A 45 -29.14 -13.91 -14.33
C ILE A 45 -27.70 -14.40 -14.12
N LEU A 46 -26.72 -13.52 -13.90
CA LEU A 46 -25.34 -14.00 -13.69
C LEU A 46 -25.11 -14.35 -12.21
N PRO A 47 -24.65 -15.58 -11.89
CA PRO A 47 -24.19 -15.92 -10.54
C PRO A 47 -23.12 -14.95 -10.04
N THR A 48 -23.01 -14.83 -8.72
CA THR A 48 -22.10 -13.87 -8.07
C THR A 48 -20.66 -14.11 -8.51
N GLU A 49 -20.26 -15.37 -8.66
CA GLU A 49 -18.95 -15.82 -9.09
C GLU A 49 -18.64 -15.34 -10.51
N CYS A 50 -19.63 -15.35 -11.41
CA CYS A 50 -19.48 -14.84 -12.77
C CYS A 50 -19.30 -13.32 -12.78
N VAL A 51 -20.12 -12.60 -12.01
CA VAL A 51 -20.01 -11.14 -11.88
C VAL A 51 -18.66 -10.74 -11.27
N GLN A 52 -18.18 -11.48 -10.26
CA GLN A 52 -16.86 -11.25 -9.65
C GLN A 52 -15.72 -11.46 -10.65
N LYS A 53 -15.79 -12.47 -11.52
CA LYS A 53 -14.81 -12.66 -12.61
C LYS A 53 -14.80 -11.49 -13.60
N ILE A 54 -15.98 -10.99 -13.98
CA ILE A 54 -16.09 -9.81 -14.85
C ILE A 54 -15.47 -8.59 -14.17
N ILE A 55 -15.77 -8.37 -12.89
CA ILE A 55 -15.19 -7.27 -12.10
C ILE A 55 -13.68 -7.39 -12.01
N GLN A 56 -13.14 -8.60 -11.78
CA GLN A 56 -11.71 -8.84 -11.73
C GLN A 56 -11.03 -8.47 -13.05
N TYR A 57 -11.58 -8.91 -14.17
CA TYR A 57 -11.08 -8.54 -15.50
C TYR A 57 -11.08 -7.02 -15.71
N LEU A 58 -12.17 -6.33 -15.35
CA LEU A 58 -12.27 -4.86 -15.45
C LEU A 58 -11.28 -4.12 -14.54
N LEU A 59 -10.97 -4.68 -13.36
CA LEU A 59 -9.95 -4.15 -12.45
C LEU A 59 -8.54 -4.27 -13.04
N GLU A 60 -8.25 -5.37 -13.72
CA GLU A 60 -6.97 -5.62 -14.41
C GLU A 60 -6.79 -4.62 -15.57
N GLU A 61 -7.85 -4.40 -16.37
CA GLU A 61 -7.89 -3.41 -17.46
C GLU A 61 -7.97 -1.96 -16.97
N LYS A 62 -8.17 -1.73 -15.66
CA LYS A 62 -8.33 -0.41 -15.02
C LYS A 62 -9.43 0.46 -15.66
N GLN A 63 -10.47 -0.15 -16.23
CA GLN A 63 -11.53 0.55 -16.97
C GLN A 63 -12.91 -0.06 -16.71
N GLY A 64 -13.97 0.73 -16.90
CA GLY A 64 -15.35 0.24 -16.96
C GLY A 64 -16.03 -0.15 -15.63
N LEU A 65 -15.30 -0.23 -14.52
CA LEU A 65 -15.90 -0.70 -13.25
C LEU A 65 -17.02 0.24 -12.72
N TYR A 66 -16.92 1.55 -12.95
CA TYR A 66 -17.96 2.51 -12.54
C TYR A 66 -19.30 2.27 -13.24
N SER A 67 -19.29 1.96 -14.54
CA SER A 67 -20.51 1.64 -15.30
C SER A 67 -21.25 0.42 -14.75
N CYS A 68 -20.56 -0.50 -14.08
CA CYS A 68 -21.19 -1.65 -13.45
C CYS A 68 -22.13 -1.26 -12.29
N LEU A 69 -21.93 -0.08 -11.68
CA LEU A 69 -22.85 0.44 -10.66
C LEU A 69 -24.23 0.78 -11.22
N LEU A 70 -24.32 1.06 -12.52
CA LEU A 70 -25.53 1.54 -13.19
C LEU A 70 -26.40 0.40 -13.75
N ILE A 71 -25.92 -0.85 -13.70
CA ILE A 71 -26.62 -2.00 -14.26
C ILE A 71 -27.88 -2.30 -13.44
N ASN A 72 -27.73 -2.65 -12.16
CA ASN A 72 -28.82 -2.85 -11.21
C ASN A 72 -28.30 -2.92 -9.76
N ARG A 73 -29.21 -3.02 -8.79
CA ARG A 73 -28.88 -3.11 -7.35
C ARG A 73 -28.01 -4.32 -6.99
N TYR A 74 -28.12 -5.43 -7.73
CA TYR A 74 -27.34 -6.64 -7.49
C TYR A 74 -25.86 -6.43 -7.84
N TRP A 75 -25.59 -5.96 -9.07
CA TRP A 75 -24.24 -5.59 -9.49
C TRP A 75 -23.65 -4.48 -8.62
N PHE A 76 -24.44 -3.47 -8.27
CA PHE A 76 -24.02 -2.41 -7.36
C PHE A 76 -23.46 -2.95 -6.04
N LYS A 77 -24.18 -3.87 -5.38
CA LYS A 77 -23.73 -4.48 -4.11
C LYS A 77 -22.41 -5.24 -4.25
N ILE A 78 -22.18 -5.90 -5.38
CA ILE A 78 -20.95 -6.65 -5.63
C ILE A 78 -19.80 -5.71 -5.95
N VAL A 79 -20.02 -4.69 -6.78
CA VAL A 79 -18.99 -3.77 -7.30
C VAL A 79 -18.47 -2.79 -6.25
N ILE A 80 -19.34 -2.30 -5.36
CA ILE A 80 -18.99 -1.26 -4.37
C ILE A 80 -17.76 -1.63 -3.53
N PRO A 81 -17.66 -2.83 -2.92
CA PRO A 81 -16.47 -3.25 -2.20
C PRO A 81 -15.18 -3.19 -3.04
N TYR A 82 -15.24 -3.45 -4.35
CA TYR A 82 -14.07 -3.39 -5.23
C TYR A 82 -13.66 -1.97 -5.60
N LEU A 83 -14.61 -1.06 -5.79
CA LEU A 83 -14.32 0.35 -6.06
C LEU A 83 -13.75 1.05 -4.82
N TRP A 84 -14.32 0.75 -3.65
CA TRP A 84 -13.96 1.43 -2.41
C TRP A 84 -12.80 0.79 -1.64
N ARG A 85 -12.19 -0.29 -2.17
CA ARG A 85 -10.97 -0.86 -1.59
C ARG A 85 -9.75 0.07 -1.68
N GLN A 86 -9.65 0.82 -2.78
CA GLN A 86 -8.56 1.75 -3.12
C GLN A 86 -9.11 2.90 -4.00
N PRO A 87 -10.05 3.72 -3.47
CA PRO A 87 -10.87 4.61 -4.29
C PRO A 87 -10.06 5.69 -5.00
N PHE A 88 -8.93 6.12 -4.45
CA PHE A 88 -8.13 7.21 -5.01
C PHE A 88 -7.14 6.76 -6.08
N GLU A 89 -6.75 5.48 -6.10
CA GLU A 89 -5.96 4.89 -7.19
C GLU A 89 -6.80 4.68 -8.45
N LEU A 90 -8.07 4.28 -8.27
CA LEU A 90 -8.99 3.98 -9.38
C LEU A 90 -9.62 5.23 -10.00
N CYS A 91 -9.43 6.40 -9.38
CA CYS A 91 -10.14 7.62 -9.74
C CYS A 91 -9.22 8.68 -10.33
N SER A 92 -9.67 9.30 -11.44
CA SER A 92 -8.99 10.46 -12.03
C SER A 92 -8.88 11.61 -11.02
N PRO A 93 -7.81 12.43 -11.04
CA PRO A 93 -7.64 13.57 -10.14
C PRO A 93 -8.87 14.50 -10.04
N LYS A 94 -9.54 14.75 -11.16
CA LYS A 94 -10.74 15.62 -11.25
C LYS A 94 -11.94 15.14 -10.43
N ASN A 95 -12.00 13.84 -10.10
CA ASN A 95 -13.13 13.24 -9.38
C ASN A 95 -12.77 12.86 -7.93
N ARG A 96 -11.52 13.08 -7.48
CA ARG A 96 -11.08 12.75 -6.11
C ARG A 96 -11.87 13.50 -5.03
N LEU A 97 -12.11 14.80 -5.22
CA LEU A 97 -12.93 15.61 -4.30
C LEU A 97 -14.38 15.09 -4.19
N LYS A 98 -14.97 14.60 -5.30
CA LYS A 98 -16.32 14.02 -5.30
C LYS A 98 -16.38 12.71 -4.52
N LEU A 99 -15.33 11.88 -4.63
CA LEU A 99 -15.22 10.67 -3.80
C LEU A 99 -15.01 11.05 -2.33
N PHE A 100 -14.18 12.05 -2.05
CA PHE A 100 -13.95 12.52 -0.69
C PHE A 100 -15.23 13.06 -0.03
N LYS A 101 -16.10 13.76 -0.78
CA LYS A 101 -17.43 14.14 -0.31
C LYS A 101 -18.23 12.94 0.21
N THR A 102 -18.11 11.79 -0.45
CA THR A 102 -18.80 10.57 -0.02
C THR A 102 -18.28 10.05 1.32
N TYR A 103 -16.99 10.22 1.60
CA TYR A 103 -16.41 9.92 2.92
C TYR A 103 -16.89 10.90 3.98
N LEU A 104 -16.96 12.20 3.67
CA LEU A 104 -17.49 13.19 4.61
C LEU A 104 -18.96 12.94 4.99
N LEU A 105 -19.75 12.35 4.08
CA LEU A 105 -21.12 11.92 4.39
C LEU A 105 -21.19 10.82 5.47
N CYS A 106 -20.09 10.08 5.69
CA CYS A 106 -20.01 9.03 6.71
C CYS A 106 -19.59 9.54 8.10
N PHE A 107 -19.15 10.79 8.23
CA PHE A 107 -18.76 11.35 9.53
C PHE A 107 -19.98 11.61 10.41
N ASP A 108 -19.83 11.36 11.70
CA ASP A 108 -20.88 11.61 12.69
C ASP A 108 -20.96 13.09 13.10
N GLN A 109 -22.02 13.46 13.83
CA GLN A 109 -22.31 14.86 14.16
C GLN A 109 -21.17 15.48 14.96
N ILE A 110 -20.61 14.72 15.90
CA ILE A 110 -19.52 15.13 16.78
C ILE A 110 -18.26 15.39 15.96
N GLU A 111 -17.92 14.50 15.03
CA GLU A 111 -16.78 14.65 14.13
C GLU A 111 -16.90 15.92 13.28
N LEU A 112 -18.05 16.17 12.66
CA LEU A 112 -18.23 17.40 11.86
C LEU A 112 -18.24 18.67 12.71
N GLU A 113 -18.80 18.64 13.91
CA GLU A 113 -18.80 19.78 14.85
C GLU A 113 -17.41 20.07 15.42
N SER A 114 -16.52 19.08 15.44
CA SER A 114 -15.11 19.27 15.83
C SER A 114 -14.28 19.99 14.77
N LEU A 115 -14.81 20.16 13.55
CA LEU A 115 -14.16 20.95 12.50
C LEU A 115 -14.20 22.43 12.85
N THR A 116 -13.13 23.14 12.52
CA THR A 116 -13.10 24.59 12.71
C THR A 116 -13.99 25.30 11.69
N ILE A 117 -14.49 26.48 12.06
CA ILE A 117 -15.34 27.32 11.21
C ILE A 117 -14.72 27.52 9.82
N ARG A 118 -13.41 27.76 9.75
CA ARG A 118 -12.71 27.96 8.48
C ARG A 118 -12.65 26.68 7.62
N MET A 119 -12.47 25.52 8.25
CA MET A 119 -12.53 24.24 7.53
C MET A 119 -13.94 24.02 6.96
N VAL A 120 -14.97 24.32 7.76
CA VAL A 120 -16.37 24.26 7.32
C VAL A 120 -16.61 25.20 6.13
N ASP A 121 -16.12 26.44 6.19
CA ASP A 121 -16.22 27.40 5.08
C ASP A 121 -15.55 26.88 3.80
N ALA A 122 -14.33 26.33 3.89
CA ALA A 122 -13.65 25.76 2.72
C ALA A 122 -14.40 24.55 2.16
N LEU A 123 -14.91 23.66 3.02
CA LEU A 123 -15.76 22.55 2.59
C LEU A 123 -17.05 23.06 1.92
N HIS A 124 -17.57 24.22 2.30
CA HIS A 124 -18.69 24.85 1.60
C HIS A 124 -18.29 25.39 0.23
N THR A 125 -17.14 26.06 0.07
CA THR A 125 -16.68 26.56 -1.23
C THR A 125 -16.52 25.45 -2.26
N PHE A 126 -15.96 24.31 -1.85
CA PHE A 126 -15.85 23.13 -2.72
C PHE A 126 -17.13 22.30 -2.84
N ASN A 127 -18.24 22.72 -2.22
CA ASN A 127 -19.51 21.98 -2.16
C ASN A 127 -19.32 20.53 -1.63
N LEU A 128 -18.48 20.38 -0.61
CA LEU A 128 -18.15 19.13 0.06
C LEU A 128 -18.90 18.96 1.38
N TYR A 129 -19.25 20.05 2.07
CA TYR A 129 -19.88 19.99 3.40
C TYR A 129 -21.22 19.21 3.36
N PRO A 130 -21.39 18.17 4.22
CA PRO A 130 -22.61 17.37 4.29
C PRO A 130 -23.85 18.18 4.74
N LYS A 131 -24.72 18.59 3.80
CA LYS A 131 -26.01 19.23 4.14
C LYS A 131 -27.03 18.26 4.75
N LYS A 132 -27.04 17.00 4.26
CA LYS A 132 -27.87 15.90 4.75
C LYS A 132 -27.04 14.62 4.73
N ARG A 133 -27.05 13.84 5.82
CA ARG A 133 -26.23 12.62 5.96
C ARG A 133 -27.10 11.39 5.78
N ASN A 134 -27.07 10.82 4.58
CA ASN A 134 -27.72 9.55 4.28
C ASN A 134 -26.82 8.71 3.36
N PRO A 135 -25.58 8.38 3.77
CA PRO A 135 -24.74 7.52 2.94
C PRO A 135 -25.37 6.11 2.88
N LEU A 136 -25.39 5.51 1.69
CA LEU A 136 -25.94 4.15 1.51
C LEU A 136 -25.18 3.09 2.32
N TYR A 137 -23.90 3.32 2.53
CA TYR A 137 -23.01 2.50 3.34
C TYR A 137 -22.05 3.41 4.11
N ASN A 138 -21.50 2.91 5.22
CA ASN A 138 -20.24 3.45 5.70
C ASN A 138 -19.14 2.98 4.74
N TYR A 139 -18.72 3.84 3.82
CA TYR A 139 -17.76 3.46 2.77
C TYR A 139 -16.35 3.14 3.30
N PHE A 140 -16.02 3.53 4.53
CA PHE A 140 -14.76 3.17 5.17
C PHE A 140 -14.61 1.67 5.41
N ILE A 141 -15.71 0.92 5.58
CA ILE A 141 -15.65 -0.53 5.83
C ILE A 141 -15.05 -1.33 4.66
N PHE A 142 -15.08 -0.76 3.46
CA PHE A 142 -14.56 -1.38 2.24
C PHE A 142 -13.07 -1.07 2.02
N LEU A 143 -12.53 -0.07 2.72
CA LEU A 143 -11.17 0.42 2.54
C LEU A 143 -10.14 -0.65 2.90
N ARG A 144 -9.20 -0.90 1.99
CA ARG A 144 -8.11 -1.88 2.18
C ARG A 144 -6.73 -1.26 2.20
N LYS A 145 -6.55 -0.11 1.56
CA LYS A 145 -5.31 0.65 1.54
C LYS A 145 -5.59 2.10 1.89
N VAL A 146 -4.70 2.68 2.70
CA VAL A 146 -4.66 4.12 2.94
C VAL A 146 -3.25 4.62 2.70
N SER A 147 -3.13 5.69 1.92
CA SER A 147 -1.87 6.41 1.72
C SER A 147 -1.99 7.86 2.18
N SER A 148 -1.03 8.34 2.96
CA SER A 148 -0.95 9.74 3.38
C SER A 148 -0.85 10.69 2.18
N ARG A 149 -0.18 10.26 1.11
CA ARG A 149 -0.07 11.02 -0.14
C ARG A 149 -1.43 11.18 -0.81
N GLU A 150 -2.26 10.13 -0.83
CA GLU A 150 -3.60 10.21 -1.41
C GLU A 150 -4.49 11.17 -0.60
N ILE A 151 -4.41 11.10 0.73
CA ILE A 151 -5.11 12.03 1.62
C ILE A 151 -4.64 13.47 1.34
N GLU A 152 -3.33 13.70 1.21
CA GLU A 152 -2.81 15.03 0.91
C GLU A 152 -3.21 15.55 -0.47
N ASP A 153 -3.15 14.70 -1.49
CA ASP A 153 -3.58 15.06 -2.85
C ASP A 153 -5.04 15.53 -2.85
N ILE A 154 -5.90 14.91 -2.03
CA ILE A 154 -7.32 15.27 -1.91
C ILE A 154 -7.49 16.60 -1.20
N ILE A 155 -6.75 16.85 -0.13
CA ILE A 155 -7.00 18.01 0.71
C ILE A 155 -6.16 19.23 0.28
N SER A 156 -5.08 19.03 -0.46
CA SER A 156 -4.25 20.12 -0.98
C SER A 156 -5.01 21.22 -1.73
N PRO A 157 -6.07 20.97 -2.53
CA PRO A 157 -6.87 22.02 -3.14
C PRO A 157 -7.63 22.84 -2.08
N ILE A 158 -8.16 22.18 -1.06
CA ILE A 158 -8.88 22.80 0.07
C ILE A 158 -7.92 23.74 0.84
N TYR A 159 -6.70 23.27 1.09
CA TYR A 159 -5.67 24.05 1.77
C TYR A 159 -5.12 25.21 0.93
N ASN A 160 -5.02 25.04 -0.39
CA ASN A 160 -4.64 26.11 -1.31
C ASN A 160 -5.66 27.25 -1.29
N GLU A 161 -6.95 26.93 -1.27
CA GLU A 161 -8.03 27.93 -1.18
C GLU A 161 -7.95 28.71 0.14
N LEU A 162 -7.72 28.01 1.25
CA LEU A 162 -7.52 28.60 2.57
C LEU A 162 -6.25 29.47 2.68
N GLY A 163 -5.44 29.57 1.63
CA GLY A 163 -4.23 30.38 1.61
C GLY A 163 -3.08 29.84 2.47
N ILE A 164 -3.22 28.64 3.04
CA ILE A 164 -2.31 28.03 4.04
C ILE A 164 -0.88 27.88 3.49
N ASN A 165 -0.75 27.69 2.17
CA ASN A 165 0.53 27.57 1.49
C ASN A 165 1.26 28.91 1.25
N LYS A 166 0.69 30.05 1.66
CA LYS A 166 1.32 31.37 1.54
C LYS A 166 2.25 31.64 2.74
N LYS A 167 3.34 32.38 2.53
CA LYS A 167 4.37 32.68 3.57
C LYS A 167 4.06 33.95 4.37
N SER A 168 2.87 34.10 4.96
CA SER A 168 2.55 35.24 5.84
C SER A 168 2.37 34.82 7.31
N LYS A 169 2.51 35.73 8.27
CA LYS A 169 2.33 35.45 9.72
C LYS A 169 0.96 34.87 10.07
N LEU A 170 -0.10 35.34 9.41
CA LEU A 170 -1.44 34.75 9.51
C LEU A 170 -1.38 33.25 9.24
N ASN A 171 -0.63 32.79 8.23
CA ASN A 171 -0.51 31.38 7.82
C ASN A 171 0.08 30.41 8.87
N GLN A 172 0.64 30.90 9.98
CA GLN A 172 1.19 30.03 11.03
C GLN A 172 0.09 29.31 11.83
N GLU A 173 -1.02 29.98 12.17
CA GLU A 173 -2.16 29.34 12.86
C GLU A 173 -2.84 28.28 11.97
N PHE A 174 -2.88 28.53 10.66
CA PHE A 174 -3.47 27.63 9.67
C PHE A 174 -2.69 26.33 9.46
N ARG A 175 -1.40 26.30 9.84
CA ARG A 175 -0.60 25.07 9.76
C ARG A 175 -1.12 23.97 10.69
N ILE A 176 -1.88 24.33 11.73
CA ILE A 176 -2.42 23.37 12.72
C ILE A 176 -3.74 22.75 12.21
N GLU A 177 -4.47 23.45 11.34
CA GLU A 177 -5.76 22.99 10.82
C GLU A 177 -5.63 21.77 9.91
N ILE A 178 -4.55 21.72 9.11
CA ILE A 178 -4.21 20.59 8.26
C ILE A 178 -4.08 19.29 9.10
N PRO A 179 -3.18 19.23 10.09
CA PRO A 179 -3.02 18.06 10.93
C PRO A 179 -4.27 17.66 11.71
N LYS A 180 -5.06 18.62 12.24
CA LYS A 180 -6.33 18.32 12.92
C LYS A 180 -7.30 17.58 12.01
N PHE A 181 -7.48 18.07 10.78
CA PHE A 181 -8.39 17.44 9.83
C PHE A 181 -7.87 16.06 9.38
N ASN A 182 -6.56 15.94 9.14
CA ASN A 182 -5.94 14.66 8.80
C ASN A 182 -6.10 13.63 9.92
N LYS A 183 -5.92 14.06 11.18
CA LYS A 183 -6.11 13.24 12.37
C LYS A 183 -7.54 12.73 12.45
N LEU A 184 -8.52 13.59 12.20
CA LEU A 184 -9.93 13.20 12.20
C LEU A 184 -10.23 12.15 11.12
N ILE A 185 -9.72 12.36 9.90
CA ILE A 185 -9.86 11.37 8.81
C ILE A 185 -9.23 10.03 9.19
N LEU A 186 -8.00 10.04 9.72
CA LEU A 186 -7.30 8.82 10.11
C LEU A 186 -7.95 8.11 11.29
N HIS A 187 -8.45 8.84 12.28
CA HIS A 187 -9.21 8.27 13.39
C HIS A 187 -10.46 7.54 12.88
N HIS A 188 -11.24 8.19 12.01
CA HIS A 188 -12.43 7.58 11.42
C HIS A 188 -12.08 6.34 10.57
N ILE A 189 -10.98 6.40 9.81
CA ILE A 189 -10.44 5.24 9.09
C ILE A 189 -10.16 4.09 10.06
N PHE A 190 -9.43 4.31 11.15
CA PHE A 190 -9.06 3.25 12.09
C PHE A 190 -10.25 2.69 12.86
N LYS A 191 -11.26 3.52 13.13
CA LYS A 191 -12.51 3.12 13.79
C LYS A 191 -13.36 2.19 12.93
N TYR A 192 -13.47 2.43 11.61
CA TYR A 192 -14.43 1.72 10.76
C TYR A 192 -13.83 0.76 9.72
N SER A 193 -12.57 0.94 9.34
CA SER A 193 -11.95 0.19 8.21
C SER A 193 -11.43 -1.18 8.64
N LYS A 194 -12.32 -2.09 9.06
CA LYS A 194 -11.97 -3.43 9.56
C LYS A 194 -11.14 -4.31 8.60
N ASN A 195 -11.15 -3.99 7.30
CA ASN A 195 -10.41 -4.71 6.27
C ASN A 195 -9.15 -3.97 5.81
N LEU A 196 -8.75 -2.91 6.53
CA LEU A 196 -7.55 -2.15 6.24
C LEU A 196 -6.33 -3.07 6.36
N ASN A 197 -5.63 -3.27 5.25
CA ASN A 197 -4.51 -4.20 5.15
C ASN A 197 -3.18 -3.48 4.94
N LEU A 198 -3.20 -2.37 4.20
CA LEU A 198 -2.01 -1.58 3.87
C LEU A 198 -2.14 -0.15 4.38
N PHE A 199 -1.18 0.26 5.21
CA PHE A 199 -1.05 1.65 5.63
C PHE A 199 0.28 2.22 5.14
N ASP A 200 0.18 3.26 4.32
CA ASP A 200 1.30 3.84 3.56
C ASP A 200 1.53 5.31 3.94
N LEU A 201 2.65 5.58 4.59
CA LEU A 201 3.09 6.92 4.99
C LEU A 201 4.19 7.41 4.04
N ASP A 202 3.86 7.44 2.74
CA ASP A 202 4.78 7.72 1.63
C ASP A 202 5.13 9.20 1.45
N HIS A 203 4.26 10.11 1.91
CA HIS A 203 4.50 11.55 1.92
C HIS A 203 4.02 12.11 3.25
N TRP A 204 4.89 12.80 3.98
CA TRP A 204 4.46 13.43 5.22
C TRP A 204 3.76 14.73 4.88
N MET A 205 2.46 14.77 5.16
CA MET A 205 1.58 15.90 4.88
C MET A 205 2.23 17.20 5.36
N LYS A 206 2.30 18.21 4.49
CA LYS A 206 2.89 19.51 4.87
C LYS A 206 2.16 20.08 6.09
N GLY A 207 2.86 20.22 7.22
CA GLY A 207 2.31 20.70 8.48
C GLY A 207 2.58 19.71 9.61
N ASP A 208 3.19 20.19 10.69
CA ASP A 208 3.48 19.37 11.85
C ASP A 208 2.20 19.03 12.63
N ILE A 209 2.22 17.84 13.25
CA ILE A 209 1.42 17.41 14.42
C ILE A 209 0.15 16.58 14.12
N MET A 210 0.31 15.29 13.83
CA MET A 210 -0.61 14.32 14.40
C MET A 210 -0.19 14.07 15.86
N THR A 211 -0.51 14.97 16.78
CA THR A 211 -0.46 14.57 18.18
C THR A 211 -1.74 13.83 18.49
N ILE A 212 -1.58 12.57 18.86
CA ILE A 212 -2.59 11.87 19.63
C ILE A 212 -2.26 12.33 21.05
N ASN A 213 -2.88 13.42 21.51
CA ASN A 213 -2.59 13.95 22.85
C ASN A 213 -2.96 12.85 23.88
N ASP A 214 -2.43 12.94 25.10
CA ASP A 214 -2.72 11.96 26.15
C ASP A 214 -4.23 11.77 26.41
N HIS A 215 -5.05 12.83 26.23
CA HIS A 215 -6.51 12.73 26.28
C HIS A 215 -7.12 11.86 25.16
N ASP A 216 -6.53 11.90 23.96
CA ASP A 216 -6.94 11.03 22.85
C ASP A 216 -6.47 9.60 23.08
N HIS A 217 -5.34 9.39 23.75
CA HIS A 217 -4.87 8.05 24.12
C HIS A 217 -5.88 7.32 25.00
N ASP A 218 -6.53 8.01 25.93
CA ASP A 218 -7.55 7.39 26.78
C ASP A 218 -8.87 7.17 26.04
N ILE A 219 -9.28 8.08 25.14
CA ILE A 219 -10.43 7.87 24.24
C ILE A 219 -10.16 6.67 23.31
N ILE A 220 -8.93 6.56 22.79
CA ILE A 220 -8.52 5.52 21.86
C ILE A 220 -8.37 4.16 22.56
N LYS A 221 -7.79 4.10 23.76
CA LYS A 221 -7.73 2.87 24.57
C LYS A 221 -9.12 2.28 24.81
N ASN A 222 -10.12 3.15 24.94
CA ASN A 222 -11.50 2.76 25.19
C ASN A 222 -12.31 2.54 23.89
N SER A 223 -11.74 2.83 22.72
CA SER A 223 -12.38 2.62 21.42
C SER A 223 -11.80 1.41 20.71
N GLU A 224 -12.65 0.51 20.23
CA GLU A 224 -12.21 -0.53 19.31
C GLU A 224 -11.74 0.13 18.00
N LEU A 225 -10.44 -0.02 17.68
CA LEU A 225 -9.83 0.42 16.42
C LEU A 225 -9.52 -0.77 15.52
N PRO A 226 -10.55 -1.44 14.95
CA PRO A 226 -10.36 -2.65 14.16
C PRO A 226 -9.50 -2.41 12.92
N GLY A 227 -9.47 -1.18 12.41
CA GLY A 227 -8.63 -0.81 11.27
C GLY A 227 -7.14 -0.92 11.56
N LEU A 228 -6.68 -0.71 12.80
CA LEU A 228 -5.26 -0.89 13.17
C LEU A 228 -4.88 -2.36 13.30
N ILE A 229 -5.78 -3.17 13.89
CA ILE A 229 -5.56 -4.60 14.10
C ILE A 229 -5.42 -5.34 12.77
N GLY A 230 -6.13 -4.88 11.73
CA GLY A 230 -6.08 -5.44 10.39
C GLY A 230 -4.81 -5.12 9.60
N ILE A 231 -4.01 -4.13 10.00
CA ILE A 231 -2.83 -3.70 9.23
C ILE A 231 -1.80 -4.82 9.19
N ASN A 232 -1.57 -5.34 7.98
CA ASN A 232 -0.60 -6.39 7.72
C ASN A 232 0.66 -5.84 7.03
N LYS A 233 0.52 -4.77 6.25
CA LYS A 233 1.60 -4.13 5.52
C LYS A 233 1.71 -2.66 5.91
N PHE A 234 2.86 -2.29 6.41
CA PHE A 234 3.17 -0.91 6.80
C PHE A 234 4.31 -0.38 5.96
N LYS A 235 4.10 0.78 5.35
CA LYS A 235 5.12 1.49 4.57
C LYS A 235 5.33 2.89 5.12
N ILE A 236 6.56 3.37 5.09
CA ILE A 236 6.86 4.75 5.45
C ILE A 236 8.10 5.28 4.74
N LYS A 237 8.06 6.55 4.35
CA LYS A 237 9.19 7.29 3.79
C LYS A 237 9.51 8.56 4.59
N ASN A 238 10.76 9.02 4.52
CA ASN A 238 11.26 10.28 5.08
C ASN A 238 11.04 10.44 6.59
N ILE A 239 11.36 9.38 7.33
CA ILE A 239 11.19 9.31 8.78
C ILE A 239 11.84 10.51 9.49
N GLY A 240 13.09 10.89 9.24
CA GLY A 240 13.79 11.82 10.12
C GLY A 240 13.37 13.28 10.06
N VAL A 241 12.39 13.70 9.23
CA VAL A 241 11.63 14.95 9.48
C VAL A 241 10.83 14.87 10.81
N ILE A 242 10.88 13.74 11.52
CA ILE A 242 10.15 13.40 12.75
C ILE A 242 10.49 14.18 14.02
N ILE A 243 11.68 14.77 14.16
CA ILE A 243 12.08 15.37 15.46
C ILE A 243 11.18 16.54 15.90
N GLY A 244 10.37 17.12 15.00
CA GLY A 244 9.35 18.14 15.33
C GLY A 244 7.96 17.58 15.72
N GLY A 245 7.87 16.53 16.55
CA GLY A 245 6.59 16.06 17.13
C GLY A 245 5.91 14.84 16.48
N LYS A 246 6.66 13.90 15.89
CA LYS A 246 6.12 12.81 15.07
C LYS A 246 6.55 11.39 15.47
N SER A 247 7.07 11.21 16.68
CA SER A 247 7.34 9.88 17.27
C SER A 247 6.06 9.19 17.74
N GLU A 248 5.02 9.95 18.05
CA GLU A 248 3.78 9.46 18.66
C GLU A 248 2.99 8.54 17.72
N LEU A 249 2.82 8.90 16.43
CA LEU A 249 2.17 8.01 15.47
C LEU A 249 2.93 6.69 15.33
N PHE A 250 4.27 6.73 15.34
CA PHE A 250 5.07 5.52 15.27
C PHE A 250 4.89 4.66 16.51
N GLN A 251 5.00 5.27 17.69
CA GLN A 251 4.75 4.58 18.96
C GLN A 251 3.34 4.01 18.98
N PHE A 252 2.36 4.75 18.47
CA PHE A 252 0.98 4.33 18.35
C PHE A 252 0.84 3.11 17.41
N ILE A 253 1.38 3.16 16.20
CA ILE A 253 1.38 2.02 15.27
C ILE A 253 2.09 0.82 15.90
N SER A 254 3.28 0.99 16.47
CA SER A 254 4.01 -0.06 17.19
C SER A 254 3.22 -0.63 18.37
N THR A 255 2.43 0.20 19.06
CA THR A 255 1.65 -0.20 20.23
C THR A 255 0.40 -0.99 19.85
N TYR A 256 -0.33 -0.59 18.81
CA TYR A 256 -1.63 -1.19 18.49
C TYR A 256 -1.58 -2.19 17.32
N CYS A 257 -0.64 -2.03 16.39
CA CYS A 257 -0.47 -2.94 15.25
C CYS A 257 0.56 -4.02 15.61
N LYS A 258 0.07 -5.21 16.00
CA LYS A 258 0.91 -6.36 16.39
C LYS A 258 1.05 -7.43 15.30
N ASN A 259 0.27 -7.32 14.24
CA ASN A 259 0.17 -8.32 13.17
C ASN A 259 0.74 -7.81 11.83
N ILE A 260 1.63 -6.81 11.86
CA ILE A 260 2.31 -6.37 10.66
C ILE A 260 3.30 -7.45 10.24
N THR A 261 3.11 -7.99 9.04
CA THR A 261 3.98 -9.02 8.47
C THR A 261 4.94 -8.48 7.42
N CYS A 262 4.70 -7.27 6.91
CA CYS A 262 5.54 -6.58 5.94
C CYS A 262 5.80 -5.14 6.40
N ILE A 263 7.07 -4.80 6.62
CA ILE A 263 7.51 -3.43 6.95
C ILE A 263 8.42 -2.92 5.84
N GLU A 264 8.13 -1.74 5.31
CA GLU A 264 8.95 -1.04 4.31
C GLU A 264 9.28 0.37 4.79
N ILE A 265 10.56 0.66 4.99
CA ILE A 265 11.04 1.93 5.53
C ILE A 265 12.02 2.55 4.53
N SER A 266 11.74 3.78 4.10
CA SER A 266 12.69 4.61 3.37
C SER A 266 13.09 5.80 4.22
N LEU A 267 14.39 5.97 4.44
CA LEU A 267 14.92 7.12 5.15
C LEU A 267 15.41 8.18 4.16
N PHE A 268 15.56 9.42 4.63
CA PHE A 268 16.57 10.31 4.08
C PHE A 268 17.89 10.02 4.80
N SER A 269 19.05 10.12 4.14
CA SER A 269 20.31 9.67 4.75
C SER A 269 20.66 10.39 6.06
N LEU A 270 20.19 11.62 6.27
CA LEU A 270 20.38 12.39 7.51
C LEU A 270 19.43 11.98 8.64
N ASP A 271 18.42 11.17 8.35
CA ASP A 271 17.38 10.80 9.29
C ASP A 271 17.88 9.80 10.32
N TYR A 272 18.71 8.83 9.89
CA TYR A 272 19.18 7.77 10.77
C TYR A 272 20.11 8.26 11.87
N SER A 273 20.85 9.35 11.64
CA SER A 273 21.74 9.97 12.65
C SER A 273 20.99 10.59 13.83
N LYS A 274 19.66 10.53 13.84
CA LYS A 274 18.80 11.07 14.90
C LYS A 274 18.58 10.00 15.97
N ILE A 275 18.94 10.33 17.21
CA ILE A 275 19.00 9.43 18.39
C ILE A 275 17.74 8.55 18.58
N ASN A 276 16.55 9.01 18.15
CA ASN A 276 15.31 8.27 18.36
C ASN A 276 14.88 7.37 17.20
N ILE A 277 15.40 7.57 15.97
CA ILE A 277 14.89 6.86 14.79
C ILE A 277 15.24 5.37 14.84
N GLU A 278 16.48 5.06 15.20
CA GLU A 278 16.92 3.67 15.39
C GLU A 278 16.05 2.95 16.42
N LYS A 279 15.80 3.57 17.58
CA LYS A 279 14.94 3.01 18.63
C LYS A 279 13.52 2.79 18.13
N ILE A 280 12.93 3.76 17.43
CA ILE A 280 11.58 3.64 16.86
C ILE A 280 11.48 2.43 15.91
N ILE A 281 12.47 2.25 15.02
CA ILE A 281 12.47 1.14 14.06
C ILE A 281 12.65 -0.19 14.78
N THR A 282 13.59 -0.27 15.72
CA THR A 282 13.84 -1.50 16.47
C THR A 282 12.65 -1.90 17.35
N ASP A 283 11.98 -0.95 18.00
CA ASP A 283 10.77 -1.19 18.79
C ASP A 283 9.61 -1.65 17.90
N LEU A 284 9.43 -1.05 16.72
CA LEU A 284 8.43 -1.49 15.74
C LEU A 284 8.62 -2.96 15.36
N ILE A 285 9.87 -3.37 15.09
CA ILE A 285 10.23 -4.77 14.75
C ILE A 285 9.96 -5.71 15.93
N LYS A 286 10.41 -5.34 17.13
CA LYS A 286 10.29 -6.16 18.36
C LYS A 286 8.84 -6.47 18.70
N LEU A 287 7.96 -5.51 18.49
CA LEU A 287 6.56 -5.58 18.92
C LEU A 287 5.66 -6.36 17.94
N GLN A 288 6.18 -6.84 16.81
CA GLN A 288 5.39 -7.67 15.88
C GLN A 288 5.37 -9.14 16.28
N ASN A 289 4.22 -9.78 16.14
CA ASN A 289 4.05 -11.20 16.43
C ASN A 289 4.84 -12.09 15.45
N ARG A 290 4.76 -11.76 14.14
CA ARG A 290 5.38 -12.51 13.05
C ARG A 290 5.69 -11.62 11.86
N LEU A 291 6.93 -11.16 11.75
CA LEU A 291 7.40 -10.40 10.59
C LEU A 291 7.95 -11.35 9.51
N TYR A 292 7.40 -11.28 8.29
CA TYR A 292 7.84 -12.11 7.16
C TYR A 292 8.72 -11.34 6.16
N GLU A 293 8.45 -10.06 5.97
CA GLU A 293 9.15 -9.20 5.02
C GLU A 293 9.59 -7.90 5.70
N PHE A 294 10.87 -7.57 5.55
CA PHE A 294 11.41 -6.29 6.00
C PHE A 294 12.26 -5.64 4.91
N LYS A 295 11.99 -4.35 4.65
CA LYS A 295 12.71 -3.56 3.66
C LYS A 295 13.14 -2.26 4.29
N ILE A 296 14.41 -1.90 4.12
CA ILE A 296 14.93 -0.60 4.55
C ILE A 296 15.85 0.02 3.51
N SER A 297 15.72 1.33 3.33
CA SER A 297 16.60 2.09 2.44
C SER A 297 17.18 3.35 3.09
N HIS A 298 18.35 3.76 2.58
CA HIS A 298 19.05 5.00 2.92
C HIS A 298 19.42 5.16 4.39
N VAL A 299 19.83 4.07 5.05
CA VAL A 299 20.52 4.16 6.34
C VAL A 299 21.84 4.92 6.14
N ASN A 300 22.07 5.96 6.95
CA ASN A 300 23.18 6.91 6.78
C ASN A 300 24.51 6.21 6.48
N ARG A 301 25.28 6.71 5.49
CA ARG A 301 26.58 6.15 5.10
C ARG A 301 27.58 6.01 6.25
N ASN A 302 27.45 6.80 7.31
CA ASN A 302 28.35 6.79 8.46
C ASN A 302 27.86 5.93 9.62
N HIS A 303 26.62 5.43 9.57
CA HIS A 303 26.08 4.54 10.59
C HIS A 303 25.93 3.12 10.02
N ASP A 304 26.09 2.13 10.88
CA ASP A 304 25.85 0.75 10.48
C ASP A 304 24.41 0.31 10.80
N ILE A 305 24.01 -0.79 10.15
CA ILE A 305 22.69 -1.40 10.27
C ILE A 305 22.57 -2.31 11.51
N ASN A 306 23.59 -2.39 12.38
CA ASN A 306 23.71 -3.44 13.38
C ASN A 306 22.49 -3.50 14.33
N PRO A 307 21.98 -2.38 14.88
CA PRO A 307 20.86 -2.44 15.83
C PRO A 307 19.58 -2.98 15.18
N ILE A 308 19.34 -2.64 13.92
CA ILE A 308 18.21 -3.16 13.15
C ILE A 308 18.40 -4.64 12.85
N MET A 309 19.60 -5.05 12.41
CA MET A 309 19.89 -6.46 12.14
C MET A 309 19.78 -7.34 13.39
N GLU A 310 20.23 -6.83 14.54
CA GLU A 310 20.10 -7.51 15.82
C GLU A 310 18.64 -7.66 16.24
N SER A 311 17.82 -6.62 16.03
CA SER A 311 16.37 -6.71 16.28
C SER A 311 15.68 -7.72 15.35
N LEU A 312 16.00 -7.68 14.05
CA LEU A 312 15.46 -8.62 13.07
C LEU A 312 15.81 -10.06 13.41
N TYR A 313 17.08 -10.32 13.75
CA TYR A 313 17.54 -11.66 14.12
C TYR A 313 16.89 -12.14 15.42
N SER A 314 17.03 -11.37 16.51
CA SER A 314 16.66 -11.79 17.87
C SER A 314 15.16 -12.00 18.03
N TYR A 315 14.32 -11.19 17.36
CA TYR A 315 12.88 -11.22 17.56
C TYR A 315 12.12 -11.87 16.39
N GLN A 316 12.64 -11.76 15.17
CA GLN A 316 11.92 -12.16 13.95
C GLN A 316 12.64 -13.24 13.12
N GLY A 317 13.83 -13.69 13.54
CA GLY A 317 14.68 -14.58 12.75
C GLY A 317 14.03 -15.90 12.32
N LYS A 318 13.16 -16.47 13.16
CA LYS A 318 12.40 -17.71 12.88
C LYS A 318 11.22 -17.54 11.91
N TYR A 319 10.95 -16.32 11.45
CA TYR A 319 9.82 -16.02 10.58
C TYR A 319 10.24 -15.34 9.28
N LEU A 320 11.26 -14.48 9.32
CA LEU A 320 11.70 -13.68 8.17
C LEU A 320 11.98 -14.55 6.93
N LYS A 321 11.35 -14.17 5.82
CA LYS A 321 11.50 -14.82 4.50
C LYS A 321 12.09 -13.88 3.46
N THR A 322 11.83 -12.59 3.60
CA THR A 322 12.24 -11.57 2.63
C THR A 322 12.94 -10.42 3.32
N LEU A 323 14.15 -10.09 2.84
CA LEU A 323 14.90 -8.92 3.25
C LEU A 323 15.33 -8.10 2.03
N SER A 324 15.15 -6.78 2.13
CA SER A 324 15.62 -5.85 1.10
C SER A 324 16.35 -4.69 1.75
N PHE A 325 17.58 -4.45 1.31
CA PHE A 325 18.41 -3.34 1.75
C PHE A 325 18.81 -2.50 0.55
N THR A 326 18.62 -1.18 0.64
CA THR A 326 19.00 -0.25 -0.43
C THR A 326 19.80 0.92 0.13
N PHE A 327 21.00 1.21 -0.39
CA PHE A 327 21.89 2.25 0.16
C PHE A 327 22.17 2.04 1.66
N VAL A 328 22.52 0.82 2.06
CA VAL A 328 22.82 0.44 3.46
C VAL A 328 24.30 0.05 3.58
N ARG A 329 24.95 0.48 4.68
CA ARG A 329 26.31 0.06 5.04
C ARG A 329 26.26 -1.12 6.01
N PHE A 330 26.92 -2.21 5.62
CA PHE A 330 27.07 -3.39 6.47
C PHE A 330 28.38 -3.36 7.27
N THR A 331 28.41 -4.18 8.31
CA THR A 331 29.59 -4.58 9.07
C THR A 331 29.71 -6.09 9.02
N GLU A 332 30.85 -6.62 9.47
CA GLU A 332 31.01 -8.05 9.66
C GLU A 332 29.96 -8.63 10.63
N TYR A 333 29.62 -7.92 11.70
CA TYR A 333 28.60 -8.34 12.65
C TYR A 333 27.22 -8.48 12.01
N SER A 334 26.75 -7.46 11.27
CA SER A 334 25.45 -7.51 10.60
C SER A 334 25.37 -8.58 9.52
N LEU A 335 26.46 -8.85 8.78
CA LEU A 335 26.52 -9.95 7.82
C LEU A 335 26.46 -11.32 8.51
N ASN A 336 27.13 -11.48 9.65
CA ASN A 336 27.09 -12.71 10.43
C ASN A 336 25.69 -13.01 11.00
N LEU A 337 24.90 -11.97 11.32
CA LEU A 337 23.50 -12.15 11.70
C LEU A 337 22.62 -12.50 10.49
N LEU A 338 22.86 -11.88 9.33
CA LEU A 338 22.11 -12.13 8.09
C LEU A 338 22.17 -13.62 7.70
N ILE A 339 23.35 -14.24 7.75
CA ILE A 339 23.54 -15.65 7.36
C ILE A 339 22.89 -16.65 8.34
N ARG A 340 22.50 -16.21 9.55
CA ARG A 340 21.83 -17.05 10.54
C ARG A 340 20.30 -17.05 10.38
N LEU A 341 19.76 -16.33 9.41
CA LEU A 341 18.32 -16.29 9.14
C LEU A 341 17.87 -17.51 8.33
N GLU A 342 17.58 -18.60 9.03
CA GLU A 342 17.35 -19.94 8.45
C GLU A 342 16.18 -20.04 7.46
N ARG A 343 15.19 -19.14 7.55
CA ARG A 343 13.99 -19.15 6.68
C ARG A 343 14.04 -18.11 5.57
N LEU A 344 15.14 -17.36 5.45
CA LEU A 344 15.31 -16.36 4.42
C LEU A 344 15.34 -17.04 3.05
N LYS A 345 14.49 -16.56 2.14
CA LYS A 345 14.32 -17.07 0.78
C LYS A 345 14.57 -16.00 -0.28
N ASP A 346 14.31 -14.75 0.06
CA ASP A 346 14.41 -13.61 -0.85
C ASP A 346 15.31 -12.55 -0.22
N LEU A 347 16.43 -12.27 -0.88
CA LEU A 347 17.40 -11.28 -0.45
C LEU A 347 17.68 -10.29 -1.58
N SER A 348 17.47 -9.00 -1.29
CA SER A 348 17.82 -7.91 -2.18
C SER A 348 18.84 -6.96 -1.53
N LEU A 349 19.96 -6.72 -2.22
CA LEU A 349 21.06 -5.86 -1.81
C LEU A 349 21.36 -4.86 -2.93
N ILE A 350 20.88 -3.63 -2.80
CA ILE A 350 20.94 -2.61 -3.86
C ILE A 350 21.78 -1.43 -3.37
N PHE A 351 22.89 -1.12 -4.04
CA PHE A 351 23.83 -0.05 -3.67
C PHE A 351 24.32 -0.14 -2.21
N CYS A 352 24.47 -1.35 -1.67
CA CYS A 352 24.97 -1.59 -0.33
C CYS A 352 26.50 -1.53 -0.27
N VAL A 353 27.05 -1.06 0.85
CA VAL A 353 28.50 -0.91 1.06
C VAL A 353 29.00 -1.93 2.09
N ASN A 354 30.26 -2.35 1.98
CA ASN A 354 30.94 -3.33 2.85
C ASN A 354 30.33 -4.75 2.84
N ILE A 355 29.75 -5.17 1.72
CA ILE A 355 29.40 -6.58 1.53
C ILE A 355 30.70 -7.37 1.33
N THR A 356 31.03 -8.25 2.27
CA THR A 356 32.23 -9.11 2.26
C THR A 356 31.86 -10.58 2.01
N LYS A 357 32.89 -11.42 1.87
CA LYS A 357 32.75 -12.88 1.64
C LYS A 357 32.01 -13.60 2.77
N ASN A 358 31.75 -12.96 3.91
CA ASN A 358 31.02 -13.57 5.03
C ASN A 358 29.59 -13.98 4.67
N ILE A 359 29.00 -13.37 3.64
CA ILE A 359 27.71 -13.81 3.10
C ILE A 359 27.75 -15.22 2.49
N LEU A 360 28.94 -15.80 2.29
CA LEU A 360 29.15 -17.13 1.69
C LEU A 360 29.14 -18.29 2.69
N ASN A 361 29.07 -18.01 4.00
CA ASN A 361 29.15 -19.09 4.99
C ASN A 361 27.89 -19.97 4.95
N GLN A 362 28.10 -21.18 4.43
CA GLN A 362 27.12 -22.17 4.04
C GLN A 362 26.45 -22.84 5.25
N ASN A 363 25.14 -23.09 5.15
CA ASN A 363 24.51 -24.41 5.34
C ASN A 363 23.00 -24.36 5.65
N ILE A 364 22.39 -23.18 5.83
CA ILE A 364 20.99 -23.13 6.30
C ILE A 364 20.07 -22.31 5.39
N ILE A 365 20.61 -21.35 4.63
CA ILE A 365 19.79 -20.47 3.80
C ILE A 365 19.58 -21.08 2.41
N ARG A 366 18.35 -21.52 2.14
CA ARG A 366 17.89 -21.87 0.79
C ARG A 366 17.30 -20.64 0.11
N LEU A 367 18.18 -19.75 -0.38
CA LEU A 367 17.75 -18.60 -1.17
C LEU A 367 17.10 -19.06 -2.48
N GLU A 368 15.87 -18.61 -2.72
CA GLU A 368 15.12 -18.82 -3.95
C GLU A 368 15.20 -17.57 -4.85
N ARG A 369 15.36 -16.38 -4.26
CA ARG A 369 15.51 -15.11 -4.98
C ARG A 369 16.71 -14.33 -4.46
N LEU A 370 17.52 -13.84 -5.39
CA LEU A 370 18.67 -12.99 -5.11
C LEU A 370 18.67 -11.80 -6.08
N GLN A 371 18.63 -10.59 -5.54
CA GLN A 371 18.74 -9.35 -6.31
C GLN A 371 19.92 -8.54 -5.83
N ILE A 372 20.85 -8.19 -6.73
CA ILE A 372 22.06 -7.45 -6.38
C ILE A 372 22.37 -6.39 -7.43
N SER A 373 22.48 -5.15 -6.99
CA SER A 373 22.74 -4.00 -7.85
C SER A 373 23.87 -3.12 -7.31
N CYS A 374 24.85 -2.83 -8.16
CA CYS A 374 25.98 -1.91 -7.95
C CYS A 374 26.76 -2.08 -6.62
N VAL A 375 27.59 -3.12 -6.60
CA VAL A 375 28.64 -3.29 -5.59
C VAL A 375 29.96 -3.60 -6.32
N PRO A 376 30.94 -2.68 -6.39
CA PRO A 376 32.21 -2.91 -7.09
C PRO A 376 32.97 -4.15 -6.57
N SER A 377 32.97 -4.38 -5.25
CA SER A 377 33.57 -5.57 -4.63
C SER A 377 32.86 -6.89 -4.99
N PHE A 378 31.64 -6.82 -5.50
CA PHE A 378 30.78 -7.97 -5.75
C PHE A 378 31.06 -8.66 -7.07
N HIS A 379 31.66 -7.97 -8.04
CA HIS A 379 32.08 -8.58 -9.30
C HIS A 379 33.04 -9.76 -9.07
N ASN A 380 33.95 -9.61 -8.09
CA ASN A 380 34.91 -10.65 -7.72
C ASN A 380 34.28 -11.78 -6.89
N MET A 381 33.14 -11.52 -6.23
CA MET A 381 32.48 -12.45 -5.31
C MET A 381 31.28 -13.16 -5.93
N LEU A 382 30.75 -12.65 -7.05
CA LEU A 382 29.54 -13.18 -7.68
C LEU A 382 29.66 -14.68 -7.97
N LEU A 383 30.80 -15.14 -8.50
CA LEU A 383 30.99 -16.57 -8.75
C LEU A 383 30.93 -17.39 -7.47
N ASP A 384 31.57 -16.91 -6.40
CA ASP A 384 31.56 -17.59 -5.10
C ASP A 384 30.13 -17.69 -4.56
N ILE A 385 29.32 -16.63 -4.71
CA ILE A 385 27.91 -16.58 -4.27
C ILE A 385 27.05 -17.52 -5.11
N LEU A 386 27.22 -17.52 -6.43
CA LEU A 386 26.50 -18.43 -7.32
C LEU A 386 26.92 -19.89 -7.11
N ASN A 387 28.18 -20.16 -6.71
CA ASN A 387 28.60 -21.50 -6.32
C ASN A 387 27.87 -21.98 -5.05
N VAL A 388 27.59 -21.08 -4.11
CA VAL A 388 26.91 -21.43 -2.85
C VAL A 388 25.39 -21.54 -3.04
N TYR A 389 24.77 -20.54 -3.68
CA TYR A 389 23.31 -20.42 -3.73
C TYR A 389 22.70 -20.82 -5.07
N GLY A 390 23.50 -20.90 -6.14
CA GLY A 390 23.00 -21.08 -7.51
C GLY A 390 22.07 -22.29 -7.67
N GLY A 391 22.37 -23.40 -7.00
CA GLY A 391 21.53 -24.60 -7.03
C GLY A 391 20.10 -24.38 -6.53
N THR A 392 19.85 -23.42 -5.63
CA THR A 392 18.51 -23.16 -5.07
C THR A 392 17.80 -21.95 -5.70
N LEU A 393 18.55 -21.10 -6.42
CA LEU A 393 17.99 -19.87 -7.00
C LEU A 393 17.00 -20.16 -8.14
N ARG A 394 15.84 -19.52 -8.04
CA ARG A 394 14.78 -19.48 -9.05
C ARG A 394 14.71 -18.12 -9.73
N VAL A 395 14.99 -17.04 -8.98
CA VAL A 395 15.01 -15.68 -9.50
C VAL A 395 16.35 -15.04 -9.21
N LEU A 396 17.00 -14.54 -10.26
CA LEU A 396 18.28 -13.85 -10.17
C LEU A 396 18.19 -12.51 -10.90
N ASP A 397 18.40 -11.43 -10.16
CA ASP A 397 18.45 -10.08 -10.69
C ASP A 397 19.83 -9.47 -10.44
N LEU A 398 20.57 -9.23 -11.52
CA LEU A 398 21.94 -8.74 -11.49
C LEU A 398 22.07 -7.49 -12.36
N ASN A 399 22.52 -6.39 -11.75
CA ASN A 399 22.95 -5.22 -12.49
C ASN A 399 24.47 -5.30 -12.75
N ILE A 400 24.89 -6.21 -13.63
CA ILE A 400 26.30 -6.52 -13.92
C ILE A 400 26.56 -6.55 -15.42
N HIS A 401 27.48 -5.71 -15.88
CA HIS A 401 27.94 -5.65 -17.27
C HIS A 401 29.13 -6.60 -17.50
N PHE A 402 28.90 -7.93 -17.62
CA PHE A 402 30.00 -8.83 -18.01
C PHE A 402 29.53 -10.11 -18.72
N LYS A 403 29.59 -10.11 -20.06
CA LYS A 403 29.19 -11.23 -20.95
C LYS A 403 29.75 -12.61 -20.54
N PRO A 404 30.99 -12.75 -20.04
CA PRO A 404 31.51 -14.05 -19.60
C PRO A 404 30.73 -14.72 -18.46
N PHE A 405 29.93 -13.97 -17.68
CA PHE A 405 29.12 -14.56 -16.61
C PHE A 405 27.88 -15.29 -17.12
N HIS A 406 27.35 -14.98 -18.30
CA HIS A 406 26.09 -15.58 -18.76
C HIS A 406 26.19 -17.10 -18.87
N LYS A 407 27.32 -17.61 -19.40
CA LYS A 407 27.57 -19.06 -19.47
C LYS A 407 27.74 -19.69 -18.09
N LYS A 408 28.41 -19.00 -17.17
CA LYS A 408 28.63 -19.48 -15.79
C LYS A 408 27.34 -19.49 -14.97
N ILE A 409 26.49 -18.47 -15.10
CA ILE A 409 25.17 -18.43 -14.45
C ILE A 409 24.33 -19.63 -14.89
N LYS A 410 24.28 -19.94 -16.20
CA LYS A 410 23.54 -21.10 -16.69
C LYS A 410 24.04 -22.43 -16.13
N ALA A 411 25.36 -22.56 -15.90
CA ALA A 411 25.95 -23.76 -15.32
C ALA A 411 25.70 -23.87 -13.81
N LEU A 412 25.82 -22.76 -13.07
CA LEU A 412 25.73 -22.75 -11.60
C LEU A 412 24.30 -22.64 -11.07
N CYS A 413 23.38 -22.14 -11.89
CA CYS A 413 22.01 -21.85 -11.46
C CYS A 413 20.99 -22.57 -12.37
N PRO A 414 20.90 -23.91 -12.30
CA PRO A 414 20.09 -24.70 -13.22
C PRO A 414 18.58 -24.49 -13.05
N ASN A 415 18.13 -23.97 -11.90
CA ASN A 415 16.72 -23.84 -11.53
C ASN A 415 16.13 -22.44 -11.77
N ILE A 416 16.87 -21.55 -12.44
CA ILE A 416 16.41 -20.18 -12.73
C ILE A 416 15.21 -20.21 -13.68
N ILE A 417 14.14 -19.53 -13.28
CA ILE A 417 12.94 -19.27 -14.09
C ILE A 417 12.83 -17.79 -14.50
N GLU A 418 13.46 -16.89 -13.76
CA GLU A 418 13.48 -15.45 -14.04
C GLU A 418 14.92 -14.94 -13.88
N LEU A 419 15.48 -14.43 -14.97
CA LEU A 419 16.82 -13.84 -15.01
C LEU A 419 16.71 -12.41 -15.51
N ASN A 420 16.89 -11.45 -14.61
CA ASN A 420 16.93 -10.03 -14.94
C ASN A 420 18.39 -9.59 -14.96
N ILE A 421 18.87 -9.18 -16.14
CA ILE A 421 20.19 -8.58 -16.30
C ILE A 421 19.94 -7.19 -16.84
N ASN A 422 19.75 -6.22 -15.94
CA ASN A 422 19.54 -4.84 -16.34
C ASN A 422 20.88 -4.23 -16.77
N SER A 423 20.85 -3.57 -17.94
CA SER A 423 21.98 -2.83 -18.52
C SER A 423 21.80 -1.31 -18.41
N SER A 424 20.82 -0.86 -17.64
CA SER A 424 20.45 0.56 -17.53
C SER A 424 21.09 1.19 -16.30
N TYR A 425 22.07 2.05 -16.56
CA TYR A 425 22.49 3.12 -15.65
C TYR A 425 21.43 4.21 -15.56
#